data_AF-A0A1Y2BLM3-F1
#
_entry.id   AF-A0A1Y2BLM3-F1
#
_cell.length_a   1.000
_cell.length_b   1.000
_cell.length_c   1.000
_cell.angle_alpha   90.00
_cell.angle_beta   90.00
_cell.angle_gamma   90.00
#
_symmetry.space_group_name_H-M   'P 1'
#
loop_
_entity.id
_entity.type
_entity.pdbx_description
1 polymer ?
#
loop_
_entity_poly.entity_id
_entity_poly.type
_entity_poly.pdbx_seq_one_letter_code
_entity_poly.pdbx_strand_id
1 'polypeptide(L)'
;MGIRLRQNHTLSSNSFIYHQSSRSVYRMNGLVMMDNKVPAEDQRFPLAQGKETNTRRRAIPRHILYIVLTSFLVAYTFLPSITSRQLVSIFRPHTNVPPLDPGFLSSCHALLAPTASTFTSRLARLSDALSSADSSVTSSRAIYVAEPGPSAEYFLGAFSSSDWWLSERPFLVAFIPDSKKEHGLEVILLTPEFEELRAKGTPIPDQVQEHVRWLSWKESESPYEVLISDLTASGGVDAVLVEDEVRNFIAVGLRNAASAIGAKMTQGIESKELQDVQEAIWAIRETKDEREIGLLRCANQLTLHSIRKTRERMYIGITESETRIILHEQMEALGLVGGEGLILFGENAALPHGSGTDRALGKEDFVLIDAGGRWGGYIADITRTFALPESKIPTAHLEIWETVRQAQYAPYEFLKSTNTSQPPLLASLDIAARGVISKRMAVSDTSPSPSPDFSVFTHRLGHGIGLQVHEAPYLVQGPLGHKILRKGNVFSLEPGVYIPRGSEEARKRGSNGVGARLEDCFAVTVTEDGQFDGIWLSGPVTKWGEI
;
A
#
# COMPACT_ATOMS: atom_id res chain seq x y z
N MET A 1 -35.68 52.82 -1.86
CA MET A 1 -36.24 51.48 -2.17
C MET A 1 -35.10 50.64 -2.67
N GLY A 2 -34.53 49.66 -2.00
CA GLY A 2 -34.93 48.88 -0.83
C GLY A 2 -34.19 47.55 -0.96
N ILE A 3 -32.93 47.55 -0.50
CA ILE A 3 -31.99 46.43 -0.49
C ILE A 3 -32.57 45.25 0.30
N ARG A 4 -32.40 44.01 -0.20
CA ARG A 4 -32.27 42.82 0.66
C ARG A 4 -31.23 41.85 0.11
N LEU A 5 -30.06 41.93 0.73
CA LEU A 5 -28.99 40.95 0.75
C LEU A 5 -29.46 39.66 1.44
N ARG A 6 -29.06 38.49 0.92
CA ARG A 6 -28.88 37.27 1.74
C ARG A 6 -27.64 36.50 1.28
N GLN A 7 -26.58 36.75 2.06
CA GLN A 7 -25.56 35.83 2.58
C GLN A 7 -24.92 34.79 1.65
N ASN A 8 -23.67 35.11 1.29
CA ASN A 8 -22.61 34.16 0.95
C ASN A 8 -22.32 33.25 2.16
N HIS A 9 -22.34 31.93 1.94
CA HIS A 9 -21.55 31.00 2.73
C HIS A 9 -20.24 30.73 1.98
N THR A 10 -19.17 31.31 2.49
CA THR A 10 -17.78 30.95 2.14
C THR A 10 -17.51 29.53 2.62
N LEU A 11 -17.31 28.60 1.68
CA LEU A 11 -16.65 27.33 1.97
C LEU A 11 -15.15 27.62 2.05
N SER A 12 -14.60 27.60 3.26
CA SER A 12 -13.16 27.56 3.48
C SER A 12 -12.64 26.21 2.98
N SER A 13 -11.88 26.23 1.90
CA SER A 13 -11.02 25.14 1.48
C SER A 13 -9.91 24.97 2.51
N ASN A 14 -10.11 24.09 3.49
CA ASN A 14 -9.02 23.58 4.33
C ASN A 14 -8.32 22.47 3.56
N SER A 15 -7.22 22.83 2.90
CA SER A 15 -6.18 21.93 2.44
C SER A 15 -5.58 21.25 3.66
N PHE A 16 -5.94 19.99 3.91
CA PHE A 16 -5.27 19.19 4.92
C PHE A 16 -3.93 18.71 4.36
N ILE A 17 -2.89 19.43 4.74
CA ILE A 17 -1.49 19.02 4.62
C ILE A 17 -1.32 17.82 5.56
N TYR A 18 -1.01 16.65 4.99
CA TYR A 18 -0.58 15.47 5.75
C TYR A 18 0.73 15.80 6.46
N HIS A 19 0.66 16.03 7.77
CA HIS A 19 1.85 16.08 8.61
C HIS A 19 2.33 14.65 8.88
N GLN A 20 3.26 14.16 8.08
CA GLN A 20 4.14 13.07 8.51
C GLN A 20 5.10 13.63 9.57
N SER A 21 5.00 13.13 10.80
CA SER A 21 6.05 13.32 11.81
C SER A 21 6.43 11.97 12.41
N SER A 22 7.21 11.18 11.67
CA SER A 22 7.97 10.08 12.24
C SER A 22 9.28 10.65 12.79
N ARG A 23 9.34 10.92 14.10
CA ARG A 23 10.61 11.14 14.79
C ARG A 23 11.25 9.76 15.04
N SER A 24 12.02 9.28 14.08
CA SER A 24 12.94 8.15 14.29
C SER A 24 14.11 8.62 15.15
N VAL A 25 14.17 8.14 16.39
CA VAL A 25 15.33 8.33 17.27
C VAL A 25 16.40 7.32 16.85
N TYR A 26 17.38 7.76 16.06
CA TYR A 26 18.59 6.99 15.80
C TYR A 26 19.47 6.96 17.05
N ARG A 27 19.70 5.77 17.60
CA ARG A 27 20.78 5.51 18.56
C ARG A 27 22.02 5.12 17.75
N MET A 28 22.93 6.07 17.55
CA MET A 28 24.28 5.78 17.03
C MET A 28 25.13 5.14 18.14
N ASN A 29 25.56 3.89 17.92
CA ASN A 29 26.68 3.31 18.67
C ASN A 29 27.99 3.78 18.02
N GLY A 30 28.52 4.90 18.52
CA GLY A 30 29.89 5.33 18.24
C GLY A 30 30.86 4.70 19.25
N LEU A 31 31.62 3.70 18.82
CA LEU A 31 32.75 3.15 19.56
C LEU A 31 33.96 4.06 19.33
N VAL A 32 34.28 4.93 20.29
CA VAL A 32 35.53 5.72 20.28
C VAL A 32 36.56 4.97 21.13
N MET A 33 37.61 4.51 20.45
CA MET A 33 38.84 3.99 21.05
C MET A 33 39.57 5.13 21.76
N MET A 34 39.80 4.99 23.06
CA MET A 34 40.86 5.74 23.75
C MET A 34 41.69 4.77 24.60
N ASP A 35 42.95 4.67 24.19
CA ASP A 35 44.06 4.10 24.94
C ASP A 35 44.17 4.75 26.32
N ASN A 36 44.25 3.93 27.37
CA ASN A 36 45.03 4.29 28.54
C ASN A 36 45.66 3.04 29.18
N LYS A 37 46.96 3.16 29.38
CA LYS A 37 47.92 2.13 29.77
C LYS A 37 48.15 2.16 31.29
N VAL A 38 48.35 0.95 31.86
CA VAL A 38 49.23 0.60 33.02
C VAL A 38 48.61 0.63 34.44
N PRO A 39 48.92 -0.32 35.35
CA PRO A 39 49.20 -1.76 35.20
C PRO A 39 48.47 -2.65 36.24
N ALA A 40 48.61 -3.97 36.05
CA ALA A 40 48.16 -5.03 36.94
C ALA A 40 49.00 -5.13 38.24
N GLU A 41 48.34 -5.45 39.34
CA GLU A 41 48.98 -6.12 40.49
C GLU A 41 48.05 -7.19 41.06
N ASP A 42 48.65 -8.37 41.22
CA ASP A 42 48.09 -9.67 41.58
C ASP A 42 48.20 -9.86 43.10
N GLN A 43 47.07 -9.96 43.82
CA GLN A 43 47.07 -10.52 45.18
C GLN A 43 45.85 -11.41 45.44
N ARG A 44 46.17 -12.65 45.81
CA ARG A 44 45.29 -13.79 46.07
C ARG A 44 44.89 -13.88 47.55
N PHE A 45 43.58 -14.10 47.79
CA PHE A 45 42.89 -14.83 48.89
C PHE A 45 43.05 -14.32 50.35
N PRO A 46 42.07 -14.53 51.29
CA PRO A 46 41.20 -15.71 51.40
C PRO A 46 39.71 -15.51 51.81
N LEU A 47 38.95 -16.58 51.58
CA LEU A 47 37.63 -16.86 52.16
C LEU A 47 37.70 -16.88 53.68
N ALA A 48 36.82 -16.13 54.35
CA ALA A 48 36.58 -16.21 55.79
C ALA A 48 35.10 -16.53 56.08
N GLN A 49 34.94 -17.51 56.96
CA GLN A 49 33.72 -18.17 57.39
C GLN A 49 32.77 -17.26 58.21
N GLY A 50 31.48 -17.57 58.06
CA GLY A 50 30.46 -17.68 59.12
C GLY A 50 30.50 -16.74 60.32
N LYS A 51 29.51 -15.85 60.40
CA LYS A 51 28.91 -15.41 61.67
C LYS A 51 27.39 -15.37 61.55
N GLU A 52 26.75 -16.28 62.29
CA GLU A 52 25.34 -16.18 62.64
C GLU A 52 25.08 -14.86 63.38
N THR A 53 24.12 -14.06 62.91
CA THR A 53 23.58 -12.93 63.66
C THR A 53 22.09 -13.11 63.91
N ASN A 54 21.82 -13.41 65.17
CA ASN A 54 20.56 -13.45 65.90
C ASN A 54 19.53 -12.37 65.45
N THR A 55 18.43 -12.78 64.81
CA THR A 55 17.34 -11.88 64.41
C THR A 55 16.32 -11.72 65.53
N ARG A 56 16.48 -10.67 66.37
CA ARG A 56 15.38 -10.17 67.21
C ARG A 56 14.35 -9.46 66.32
N ARG A 57 13.19 -10.08 66.11
CA ARG A 57 12.00 -9.43 65.51
C ARG A 57 11.58 -8.25 66.40
N ARG A 58 11.85 -7.02 65.96
CA ARG A 58 11.22 -5.82 66.53
C ARG A 58 9.80 -5.72 65.96
N ALA A 59 8.80 -5.73 66.84
CA ALA A 59 7.42 -5.51 66.48
C ALA A 59 7.26 -4.11 65.87
N ILE A 60 6.64 -4.02 64.70
CA ILE A 60 6.32 -2.76 64.03
C ILE A 60 5.30 -2.01 64.90
N PRO A 61 5.57 -0.76 65.31
CA PRO A 61 4.62 0.04 66.06
C PRO A 61 3.29 0.19 65.33
N ARG A 62 2.16 -0.02 66.04
CA ARG A 62 0.80 -0.03 65.46
C ARG A 62 0.48 1.22 64.62
N HIS A 63 1.05 2.38 64.93
CA HIS A 63 0.83 3.61 64.15
C HIS A 63 1.44 3.55 62.73
N ILE A 64 2.54 2.82 62.52
CA ILE A 64 3.11 2.62 61.18
C ILE A 64 2.20 1.73 60.34
N LEU A 65 1.58 0.71 60.97
CA LEU A 65 0.60 -0.14 60.31
C LEU A 65 -0.65 0.66 59.87
N TYR A 66 -1.11 1.60 60.71
CA TYR A 66 -2.22 2.49 60.35
C TYR A 66 -1.87 3.43 59.20
N ILE A 67 -0.67 4.00 59.18
CA ILE A 67 -0.21 4.88 58.08
C ILE A 67 -0.15 4.10 56.76
N VAL A 68 0.35 2.85 56.77
CA VAL A 68 0.39 2.00 55.57
C VAL A 68 -1.01 1.64 55.09
N LEU A 69 -1.93 1.29 56.00
CA LEU A 69 -3.32 0.97 55.67
C LEU A 69 -4.09 2.18 55.13
N THR A 70 -3.91 3.37 55.72
CA THR A 70 -4.56 4.60 55.21
C THR A 70 -3.97 5.03 53.87
N SER A 71 -2.67 4.83 53.66
CA SER A 71 -2.02 5.12 52.37
C SER A 71 -2.53 4.18 51.27
N PHE A 72 -2.77 2.91 51.59
CA PHE A 72 -3.40 1.95 50.67
C PHE A 72 -4.87 2.29 50.37
N LEU A 73 -5.64 2.72 51.38
CA LEU A 73 -7.04 3.12 51.17
C LEU A 73 -7.16 4.38 50.29
N VAL A 74 -6.29 5.37 50.53
CA VAL A 74 -6.26 6.61 49.73
C VAL A 74 -5.79 6.32 48.29
N ALA A 75 -4.77 5.48 48.11
CA ALA A 75 -4.36 5.00 46.79
C ALA A 75 -5.49 4.27 46.06
N TYR A 76 -6.30 3.47 46.77
CA TYR A 76 -7.46 2.78 46.20
C TYR A 76 -8.60 3.74 45.79
N THR A 77 -8.75 4.88 46.47
CA THR A 77 -9.72 5.92 46.08
C THR A 77 -9.25 6.85 44.95
N PHE A 78 -7.95 6.90 44.67
CA PHE A 78 -7.34 7.76 43.64
C PHE A 78 -6.75 7.01 42.45
N LEU A 79 -6.72 5.68 42.47
CA LEU A 79 -6.58 4.89 41.26
C LEU A 79 -7.84 5.12 40.42
N PRO A 80 -7.75 5.66 39.19
CA PRO A 80 -8.88 5.59 38.28
C PRO A 80 -9.31 4.13 38.27
N SER A 81 -10.60 3.87 38.43
CA SER A 81 -11.15 2.53 38.34
C SER A 81 -10.55 1.89 37.09
N ILE A 82 -9.54 1.03 37.26
CA ILE A 82 -9.12 0.08 36.24
C ILE A 82 -10.36 -0.78 36.14
N THR A 83 -11.25 -0.35 35.25
CA THR A 83 -12.53 -1.01 35.08
C THR A 83 -12.19 -2.47 34.86
N SER A 84 -13.00 -3.36 35.44
CA SER A 84 -12.89 -4.81 35.24
C SER A 84 -12.68 -5.21 33.77
N ARG A 85 -12.98 -4.34 32.80
CA ARG A 85 -12.68 -4.46 31.38
C ARG A 85 -11.20 -4.65 31.04
N GLN A 86 -10.25 -3.94 31.68
CA GLN A 86 -8.82 -4.15 31.39
C GLN A 86 -8.28 -5.47 31.95
N LEU A 87 -8.80 -5.93 33.09
CA LEU A 87 -8.41 -7.22 33.69
C LEU A 87 -9.03 -8.42 32.96
N VAL A 88 -10.21 -8.27 32.35
CA VAL A 88 -10.85 -9.32 31.55
C VAL A 88 -10.08 -9.63 30.26
N SER A 89 -9.25 -8.71 29.76
CA SER A 89 -8.33 -8.96 28.65
C SER A 89 -7.23 -9.97 28.97
N ILE A 90 -6.86 -10.15 30.25
CA ILE A 90 -5.70 -10.97 30.65
C ILE A 90 -6.07 -12.48 30.71
N PHE A 91 -7.36 -12.81 30.81
CA PHE A 91 -7.81 -14.18 31.09
C PHE A 91 -8.75 -14.78 30.04
N ARG A 92 -8.89 -14.18 28.85
CA ARG A 92 -9.55 -14.88 27.74
C ARG A 92 -8.60 -15.96 27.20
N PRO A 93 -9.07 -17.21 26.99
CA PRO A 93 -8.26 -18.21 26.33
C PRO A 93 -7.95 -17.69 24.92
N HIS A 94 -6.67 -17.37 24.67
CA HIS A 94 -6.18 -17.03 23.35
C HIS A 94 -6.59 -18.14 22.39
N THR A 95 -7.44 -17.83 21.42
CA THR A 95 -7.55 -18.66 20.23
C THR A 95 -6.19 -18.57 19.55
N ASN A 96 -5.37 -19.61 19.66
CA ASN A 96 -4.00 -19.61 19.16
C ASN A 96 -3.97 -19.45 17.63
N VAL A 97 -3.95 -18.23 17.07
CA VAL A 97 -3.51 -18.06 15.68
C VAL A 97 -2.09 -18.63 15.64
N PRO A 98 -1.87 -19.73 14.89
CA PRO A 98 -0.57 -20.38 14.86
C PRO A 98 0.50 -19.38 14.41
N PRO A 99 1.72 -19.46 14.95
CA PRO A 99 2.81 -18.64 14.44
C PRO A 99 2.98 -18.89 12.94
N LEU A 100 3.43 -17.86 12.23
CA LEU A 100 3.81 -18.02 10.83
C LEU A 100 4.90 -19.08 10.71
N ASP A 101 4.84 -19.83 9.61
CA ASP A 101 5.84 -20.85 9.31
C ASP A 101 7.24 -20.21 9.21
N PRO A 102 8.25 -20.69 9.96
CA PRO A 102 9.59 -20.12 9.91
C PRO A 102 10.25 -20.22 8.53
N GLY A 103 9.93 -21.25 7.75
CA GLY A 103 10.39 -21.38 6.36
C GLY A 103 9.79 -20.33 5.45
N PHE A 104 8.51 -20.01 5.62
CA PHE A 104 7.84 -18.91 4.94
C PHE A 104 8.51 -17.56 5.26
N LEU A 105 8.74 -17.25 6.54
CA LEU A 105 9.42 -16.01 6.94
C LEU A 105 10.83 -15.93 6.35
N SER A 106 11.59 -17.03 6.41
CA SER A 106 12.92 -17.11 5.79
C SER A 106 12.86 -16.83 4.28
N SER A 107 11.87 -17.39 3.57
CA SER A 107 11.68 -17.12 2.14
C SER A 107 11.33 -15.66 1.86
N CYS A 108 10.52 -15.03 2.72
CA CYS A 108 10.20 -13.61 2.61
C CYS A 108 11.42 -12.71 2.79
N HIS A 109 12.29 -13.02 3.75
CA HIS A 109 13.54 -12.29 3.94
C HIS A 109 14.51 -12.48 2.77
N ALA A 110 14.60 -13.69 2.21
CA ALA A 110 15.45 -13.95 1.05
C ALA A 110 15.07 -13.08 -0.17
N LEU A 111 13.78 -12.80 -0.35
CA LEU A 111 13.29 -11.94 -1.44
C LEU A 111 13.69 -10.47 -1.30
N LEU A 112 14.05 -9.98 -0.10
CA LEU A 112 14.46 -8.60 0.10
C LEU A 112 15.74 -8.25 -0.66
N ALA A 113 16.60 -9.23 -0.91
CA ALA A 113 17.78 -9.07 -1.76
C ALA A 113 17.39 -9.28 -3.24
N PRO A 114 17.41 -8.24 -4.09
CA PRO A 114 17.25 -8.42 -5.52
C PRO A 114 18.43 -9.21 -6.10
N THR A 115 18.18 -9.93 -7.19
CA THR A 115 19.25 -10.59 -7.95
C THR A 115 20.03 -9.56 -8.77
N ALA A 116 21.26 -9.90 -9.16
CA ALA A 116 22.10 -9.05 -10.01
C ALA A 116 21.46 -8.74 -11.38
N SER A 117 20.42 -9.45 -11.80
CA SER A 117 19.71 -9.18 -13.06
C SER A 117 18.39 -8.42 -12.88
N THR A 118 17.94 -8.18 -11.65
CA THR A 118 16.59 -7.61 -11.39
C THR A 118 16.43 -6.27 -12.09
N PHE A 119 17.29 -5.29 -11.80
CA PHE A 119 17.16 -3.94 -12.37
C PHE A 119 17.59 -3.86 -13.84
N THR A 120 18.62 -4.59 -14.25
CA THR A 120 19.07 -4.58 -15.65
C THR A 120 18.03 -5.18 -16.60
N SER A 121 17.30 -6.21 -16.17
CA SER A 121 16.17 -6.75 -16.94
C SER A 121 15.01 -5.75 -17.07
N ARG A 122 14.76 -4.95 -16.03
CA ARG A 122 13.73 -3.89 -16.05
C ARG A 122 14.12 -2.76 -16.99
N LEU A 123 15.38 -2.33 -16.95
CA LEU A 123 15.93 -1.37 -17.91
C LEU A 123 15.82 -1.93 -19.34
N ALA A 124 16.22 -3.17 -19.60
CA ALA A 124 16.08 -3.78 -20.93
C ALA A 124 14.62 -3.77 -21.43
N ARG A 125 13.65 -4.14 -20.58
CA ARG A 125 12.22 -4.08 -20.93
C ARG A 125 11.75 -2.66 -21.26
N LEU A 126 12.25 -1.65 -20.54
CA LEU A 126 11.94 -0.25 -20.81
C LEU A 126 12.58 0.21 -22.12
N SER A 127 13.82 -0.21 -22.39
CA SER A 127 14.52 0.04 -23.65
C SER A 127 13.73 -0.51 -24.84
N ASP A 128 13.27 -1.76 -24.72
CA ASP A 128 12.49 -2.43 -25.75
C ASP A 128 11.15 -1.71 -25.98
N ALA A 129 10.44 -1.33 -24.90
CA ALA A 129 9.20 -0.58 -25.00
C ALA A 129 9.41 0.77 -25.72
N LEU A 130 10.43 1.53 -25.35
CA LEU A 130 10.77 2.80 -25.99
C LEU A 130 11.23 2.66 -27.44
N SER A 131 11.81 1.51 -27.79
CA SER A 131 12.28 1.21 -29.15
C SER A 131 11.22 0.55 -30.03
N SER A 132 10.11 0.09 -29.46
CA SER A 132 9.06 -0.68 -30.15
C SER A 132 8.10 0.16 -31.01
N ALA A 133 8.25 1.50 -31.04
CA ALA A 133 7.56 2.34 -32.01
C ALA A 133 7.92 1.89 -33.43
N ASP A 134 6.91 1.41 -34.17
CA ASP A 134 7.02 0.63 -35.41
C ASP A 134 8.22 0.94 -36.33
N SER A 135 8.99 -0.12 -36.61
CA SER A 135 10.09 -0.20 -37.58
C SER A 135 9.77 0.21 -39.03
N SER A 136 8.51 0.53 -39.36
CA SER A 136 8.11 1.07 -40.66
C SER A 136 8.34 2.59 -40.82
N VAL A 137 8.59 3.31 -39.70
CA VAL A 137 8.99 4.72 -39.69
C VAL A 137 10.22 4.86 -38.79
N THR A 138 11.39 4.66 -39.38
CA THR A 138 12.67 4.89 -38.69
C THR A 138 12.74 6.32 -38.11
N SER A 139 13.27 6.43 -36.88
CA SER A 139 14.03 7.57 -36.32
C SER A 139 13.46 8.36 -35.13
N SER A 140 12.35 8.01 -34.48
CA SER A 140 11.92 8.78 -33.29
C SER A 140 12.61 8.33 -32.00
N ARG A 141 13.56 9.13 -31.50
CA ARG A 141 14.18 9.00 -30.17
C ARG A 141 13.19 9.46 -29.10
N ALA A 142 12.35 8.53 -28.65
CA ALA A 142 11.42 8.73 -27.54
C ALA A 142 12.14 8.58 -26.20
N ILE A 143 11.91 9.50 -25.28
CA ILE A 143 12.49 9.52 -23.93
C ILE A 143 11.37 9.42 -22.92
N TYR A 144 11.57 8.64 -21.86
CA TYR A 144 10.62 8.56 -20.76
C TYR A 144 11.16 9.33 -19.56
N VAL A 145 10.36 10.25 -19.02
CA VAL A 145 10.73 11.09 -17.88
C VAL A 145 9.80 10.82 -16.71
N ALA A 146 10.41 10.51 -15.57
CA ALA A 146 9.78 10.27 -14.28
C ALA A 146 10.32 11.24 -13.22
N GLU A 147 9.65 11.27 -12.07
CA GLU A 147 10.16 11.90 -10.84
C GLU A 147 10.57 10.80 -9.83
N PRO A 148 11.31 11.12 -8.75
CA PRO A 148 11.46 10.22 -7.61
C PRO A 148 10.11 9.67 -7.15
N GLY A 149 10.05 8.35 -6.97
CA GLY A 149 8.80 7.64 -6.74
C GLY A 149 8.84 6.20 -7.23
N PRO A 150 7.67 5.59 -7.43
CA PRO A 150 7.53 4.16 -7.71
C PRO A 150 8.22 3.68 -8.99
N SER A 151 8.20 4.46 -10.07
CA SER A 151 8.93 4.09 -11.30
C SER A 151 10.44 4.24 -11.16
N ALA A 152 10.91 5.30 -10.48
CA ALA A 152 12.34 5.43 -10.16
C ALA A 152 12.82 4.27 -9.28
N GLU A 153 12.07 3.92 -8.24
CA GLU A 153 12.35 2.75 -7.39
C GLU A 153 12.33 1.44 -8.19
N TYR A 154 11.36 1.28 -9.09
CA TYR A 154 11.24 0.08 -9.91
C TYR A 154 12.44 -0.13 -10.83
N PHE A 155 12.84 0.90 -11.59
CA PHE A 155 13.90 0.80 -12.58
C PHE A 155 15.30 0.93 -11.99
N LEU A 156 15.46 1.78 -10.97
CA LEU A 156 16.78 2.10 -10.40
C LEU A 156 17.07 1.40 -9.10
N GLY A 157 16.06 0.88 -8.38
CA GLY A 157 16.23 0.40 -7.01
C GLY A 157 16.57 1.51 -6.01
N ALA A 158 16.28 2.76 -6.38
CA ALA A 158 16.63 3.96 -5.63
C ALA A 158 15.61 5.08 -5.90
N PHE A 159 15.67 6.14 -5.09
CA PHE A 159 14.78 7.31 -5.20
C PHE A 159 13.30 6.94 -5.07
N SER A 160 12.98 6.04 -4.13
CA SER A 160 11.61 5.83 -3.70
C SER A 160 11.02 7.11 -3.08
N SER A 161 9.70 7.16 -2.93
CA SER A 161 9.03 8.27 -2.25
C SER A 161 9.46 8.42 -0.77
N SER A 162 10.03 7.37 -0.16
CA SER A 162 10.61 7.42 1.18
C SER A 162 12.05 7.93 1.23
N ASP A 163 12.83 7.71 0.17
CA ASP A 163 14.23 8.15 0.10
C ASP A 163 14.34 9.61 -0.37
N TRP A 164 13.43 10.03 -1.25
CA TRP A 164 13.45 11.35 -1.86
C TRP A 164 12.04 11.88 -2.08
N TRP A 165 11.61 12.80 -1.21
CA TRP A 165 10.29 13.40 -1.34
C TRP A 165 10.27 14.47 -2.45
N LEU A 166 9.10 14.62 -3.08
CA LEU A 166 8.89 15.63 -4.11
C LEU A 166 8.78 17.03 -3.48
N SER A 167 9.40 18.02 -4.12
CA SER A 167 9.36 19.44 -3.74
C SER A 167 9.17 20.31 -4.97
N GLU A 168 8.89 21.60 -4.83
CA GLU A 168 8.80 22.53 -5.97
C GLU A 168 10.04 22.53 -6.89
N ARG A 169 11.20 22.06 -6.38
CA ARG A 169 12.43 21.89 -7.14
C ARG A 169 12.42 20.55 -7.90
N PRO A 170 12.53 20.57 -9.24
CA PRO A 170 12.55 19.35 -10.03
C PRO A 170 13.79 18.50 -9.75
N PHE A 171 13.53 17.22 -9.43
CA PHE A 171 14.47 16.12 -9.62
C PHE A 171 13.85 15.23 -10.69
N LEU A 172 14.53 15.05 -11.83
CA LEU A 172 14.00 14.27 -12.94
C LEU A 172 14.86 13.06 -13.22
N VAL A 173 14.20 11.94 -13.51
CA VAL A 173 14.82 10.70 -13.97
C VAL A 173 14.43 10.53 -15.44
N ALA A 174 15.38 10.69 -16.36
CA ALA A 174 15.13 10.54 -17.79
C ALA A 174 15.78 9.26 -18.32
N PHE A 175 14.96 8.37 -18.88
CA PHE A 175 15.38 7.11 -19.49
C PHE A 175 15.44 7.27 -21.01
N ILE A 176 16.63 7.02 -21.56
CA ILE A 176 16.98 7.41 -22.92
C ILE A 176 17.50 6.17 -23.66
N PRO A 177 16.84 5.74 -24.75
CA PRO A 177 17.33 4.63 -25.56
C PRO A 177 18.71 4.91 -26.11
N ASP A 178 19.66 4.00 -25.87
CA ASP A 178 21.02 4.06 -26.39
C ASP A 178 21.49 2.65 -26.79
N SER A 179 21.50 2.38 -28.09
CA SER A 179 21.91 1.09 -28.65
C SER A 179 23.39 0.76 -28.43
N LYS A 180 24.20 1.71 -27.96
CA LYS A 180 25.62 1.50 -27.62
C LYS A 180 25.82 1.06 -26.18
N LYS A 181 24.81 1.22 -25.31
CA LYS A 181 24.86 0.79 -23.91
C LYS A 181 24.44 -0.67 -23.80
N GLU A 182 25.03 -1.37 -22.84
CA GLU A 182 24.50 -2.65 -22.39
C GLU A 182 23.04 -2.45 -21.93
N HIS A 183 22.14 -3.38 -22.22
CA HIS A 183 20.70 -3.24 -21.94
C HIS A 183 19.97 -2.02 -22.57
N GLY A 184 20.62 -1.31 -23.50
CA GLY A 184 19.98 -0.38 -24.43
C GLY A 184 19.55 0.98 -23.87
N LEU A 185 19.96 1.36 -22.65
CA LEU A 185 19.54 2.62 -22.00
C LEU A 185 20.68 3.42 -21.36
N GLU A 186 20.56 4.75 -21.47
CA GLU A 186 21.18 5.73 -20.57
C GLU A 186 20.09 6.29 -19.62
N VAL A 187 20.47 6.55 -18.37
CA VAL A 187 19.61 7.21 -17.38
C VAL A 187 20.25 8.54 -16.99
N ILE A 188 19.57 9.66 -17.22
CA ILE A 188 19.97 10.95 -16.65
C ILE A 188 19.25 11.16 -15.32
N LEU A 189 20.01 11.46 -14.27
CA LEU A 189 19.50 11.99 -13.01
C LEU A 189 19.77 13.49 -12.97
N LEU A 190 18.72 14.28 -13.20
CA LEU A 190 18.75 15.73 -13.12
C LEU A 190 18.42 16.17 -11.69
N THR A 191 19.33 16.88 -11.03
CA THR A 191 19.17 17.32 -9.64
C THR A 191 19.51 18.82 -9.48
N PRO A 192 18.91 19.54 -8.51
CA PRO A 192 19.40 20.89 -8.18
C PRO A 192 20.89 20.83 -7.79
N GLU A 193 21.70 21.77 -8.28
CA GLU A 193 23.16 21.77 -8.09
C GLU A 193 23.56 21.70 -6.61
N PHE A 194 22.83 22.40 -5.73
CA PHE A 194 23.10 22.37 -4.29
C PHE A 194 22.72 21.05 -3.60
N GLU A 195 21.88 20.22 -4.22
CA GLU A 195 21.47 18.90 -3.72
C GLU A 195 22.28 17.75 -4.34
N GLU A 196 23.21 18.04 -5.25
CA GLU A 196 23.96 17.02 -6.00
C GLU A 196 24.71 16.05 -5.08
N LEU A 197 25.32 16.56 -4.01
CA LEU A 197 26.03 15.73 -3.03
C LEU A 197 25.08 14.79 -2.28
N ARG A 198 23.88 15.27 -1.92
CA ARG A 198 22.86 14.42 -1.27
C ARG A 198 22.35 13.36 -2.24
N ALA A 199 22.05 13.76 -3.48
CA ALA A 199 21.54 12.89 -4.52
C ALA A 199 22.51 11.75 -4.86
N LYS A 200 23.81 12.07 -5.03
CA LYS A 200 24.86 11.07 -5.27
C LYS A 200 25.14 10.18 -4.06
N GLY A 201 24.71 10.59 -2.88
CA GLY A 201 24.79 9.79 -1.65
C GLY A 201 23.68 8.73 -1.54
N THR A 202 22.62 8.81 -2.35
CA THR A 202 21.57 7.80 -2.40
C THR A 202 22.13 6.52 -3.03
N PRO A 203 22.07 5.36 -2.34
CA PRO A 203 22.55 4.10 -2.90
C PRO A 203 21.77 3.72 -4.15
N ILE A 204 22.49 3.46 -5.24
CA ILE A 204 21.98 2.89 -6.49
C ILE A 204 22.73 1.57 -6.69
N PRO A 205 22.06 0.47 -7.09
CA PRO A 205 22.73 -0.80 -7.40
C PRO A 205 23.85 -0.60 -8.44
N ASP A 206 25.00 -1.23 -8.25
CA ASP A 206 26.19 -1.04 -9.08
C ASP A 206 25.90 -1.28 -10.58
N GLN A 207 25.10 -2.29 -10.90
CA GLN A 207 24.65 -2.64 -12.25
C GLN A 207 23.75 -1.57 -12.90
N VAL A 208 23.15 -0.67 -12.12
CA VAL A 208 22.36 0.47 -12.64
C VAL A 208 23.26 1.69 -12.75
N GLN A 209 24.20 1.85 -11.82
CA GLN A 209 25.13 2.99 -11.76
C GLN A 209 25.90 3.19 -13.08
N GLU A 210 26.23 2.13 -13.81
CA GLU A 210 26.92 2.21 -15.11
C GLU A 210 26.08 2.83 -16.25
N HIS A 211 24.76 2.85 -16.09
CA HIS A 211 23.82 3.51 -16.99
C HIS A 211 23.53 4.96 -16.58
N VAL A 212 23.92 5.38 -15.37
CA VAL A 212 23.57 6.68 -14.80
C VAL A 212 24.55 7.78 -15.20
N ARG A 213 24.02 8.86 -15.76
CA ARG A 213 24.71 10.14 -15.96
C ARG A 213 24.05 11.22 -15.10
N TRP A 214 24.87 11.93 -14.33
CA TRP A 214 24.39 13.02 -13.49
C TRP A 214 24.35 14.33 -14.27
N LEU A 215 23.25 15.07 -14.13
CA LEU A 215 23.08 16.41 -14.67
C LEU A 215 22.59 17.31 -13.53
N SER A 216 23.11 18.53 -13.44
CA SER A 216 22.70 19.50 -12.43
C SER A 216 22.16 20.77 -13.06
N TRP A 217 21.29 21.47 -12.32
CA TRP A 217 20.77 22.78 -12.71
C TRP A 217 20.89 23.77 -11.54
N LYS A 218 21.20 25.03 -11.84
CA LYS A 218 21.33 26.11 -10.84
C LYS A 218 19.97 26.70 -10.51
N GLU A 219 19.80 27.22 -9.30
CA GLU A 219 18.54 27.86 -8.85
C GLU A 219 18.04 29.00 -9.78
N SER A 220 18.91 29.60 -10.60
CA SER A 220 18.55 30.64 -11.58
C SER A 220 18.20 30.10 -12.98
N GLU A 221 18.35 28.80 -13.22
CA GLU A 221 18.15 28.14 -14.51
C GLU A 221 16.78 27.45 -14.57
N SER A 222 16.29 27.21 -15.78
CA SER A 222 15.15 26.33 -16.00
C SER A 222 15.63 24.88 -16.04
N PRO A 223 15.27 24.01 -15.08
CA PRO A 223 15.67 22.59 -15.10
C PRO A 223 15.22 21.86 -16.37
N TYR A 224 14.07 22.25 -16.92
CA TYR A 224 13.52 21.67 -18.13
C TYR A 224 14.36 22.03 -19.36
N GLU A 225 14.81 23.28 -19.47
CA GLU A 225 15.69 23.71 -20.56
C GLU A 225 17.08 23.07 -20.46
N VAL A 226 17.60 22.92 -19.23
CA VAL A 226 18.87 22.21 -18.99
C VAL A 226 18.79 20.78 -19.49
N LEU A 227 17.74 20.03 -19.11
CA LEU A 227 17.55 18.66 -19.57
C LEU A 227 17.39 18.57 -21.09
N ILE A 228 16.49 19.37 -21.67
CA ILE A 228 16.20 19.31 -23.12
C ILE A 228 17.42 19.75 -23.95
N SER A 229 18.20 20.74 -23.49
CA SER A 229 19.42 21.17 -24.16
C SER A 229 20.49 20.07 -24.15
N ASP A 230 20.69 19.40 -23.02
CA ASP A 230 21.62 18.27 -22.90
C ASP A 230 21.24 17.10 -23.80
N LEU A 231 19.96 16.75 -23.83
CA LEU A 231 19.43 15.69 -24.70
C LEU A 231 19.58 16.04 -26.19
N THR A 232 19.34 17.30 -26.55
CA THR A 232 19.51 17.79 -27.92
C THR A 232 20.97 17.69 -28.37
N ALA A 233 21.91 18.08 -27.49
CA ALA A 233 23.35 17.97 -27.75
C ALA A 233 23.83 16.52 -27.86
N SER A 234 23.19 15.59 -27.14
CA SER A 234 23.61 14.19 -27.02
C SER A 234 22.97 13.24 -28.05
N GLY A 235 22.20 13.74 -29.02
CA GLY A 235 21.62 12.91 -30.09
C GLY A 235 20.20 13.28 -30.51
N GLY A 236 19.64 14.36 -29.98
CA GLY A 236 18.29 14.82 -30.32
C GLY A 236 17.19 14.18 -29.46
N VAL A 237 15.98 14.71 -29.58
CA VAL A 237 14.76 14.20 -28.94
C VAL A 237 13.60 14.39 -29.90
N ASP A 238 12.93 13.30 -30.25
CA ASP A 238 11.75 13.38 -31.12
C ASP A 238 10.47 13.40 -30.31
N ALA A 239 10.45 12.66 -29.18
CA ALA A 239 9.32 12.60 -28.29
C ALA A 239 9.74 12.52 -26.83
N VAL A 240 8.98 13.18 -25.95
CA VAL A 240 9.11 13.05 -24.50
C VAL A 240 7.79 12.50 -23.95
N LEU A 241 7.87 11.27 -23.44
CA LEU A 241 6.85 10.59 -22.68
C LEU A 241 7.03 10.97 -21.22
N VAL A 242 5.99 11.44 -20.57
CA VAL A 242 6.02 11.81 -19.15
C VAL A 242 5.18 10.82 -18.36
N GLU A 243 5.72 10.30 -17.26
CA GLU A 243 4.96 9.44 -16.35
C GLU A 243 3.69 10.14 -15.83
N ASP A 244 2.58 9.41 -15.72
CA ASP A 244 1.26 9.98 -15.42
C ASP A 244 1.19 10.69 -14.05
N GLU A 245 2.01 10.26 -13.10
CA GLU A 245 2.05 10.79 -11.74
C GLU A 245 2.95 12.01 -11.58
N VAL A 246 3.68 12.39 -12.64
CA VAL A 246 4.50 13.60 -12.64
C VAL A 246 3.63 14.81 -12.41
N ARG A 247 4.07 15.70 -11.53
CA ARG A 247 3.30 16.86 -11.13
C ARG A 247 3.06 17.79 -12.32
N ASN A 248 1.85 18.33 -12.44
CA ASN A 248 1.42 19.07 -13.62
C ASN A 248 2.39 20.20 -14.04
N PHE A 249 2.96 20.96 -13.09
CA PHE A 249 3.89 22.04 -13.44
C PHE A 249 5.21 21.53 -14.05
N ILE A 250 5.65 20.32 -13.68
CA ILE A 250 6.82 19.63 -14.25
C ILE A 250 6.51 19.23 -15.69
N ALA A 251 5.37 18.56 -15.90
CA ALA A 251 4.91 18.14 -17.22
C ALA A 251 4.75 19.34 -18.18
N VAL A 252 4.17 20.45 -17.69
CA VAL A 252 4.04 21.70 -18.45
C VAL A 252 5.43 22.31 -18.75
N GLY A 253 6.34 22.30 -17.78
CA GLY A 253 7.71 22.79 -17.96
C GLY A 253 8.47 22.02 -19.05
N LEU A 254 8.44 20.69 -18.97
CA LEU A 254 9.00 19.78 -19.98
C LEU A 254 8.35 20.02 -21.35
N ARG A 255 7.03 20.15 -21.41
CA ARG A 255 6.32 20.42 -22.67
C ARG A 255 6.76 21.71 -23.32
N ASN A 256 6.91 22.78 -22.55
CA ASN A 256 7.33 24.07 -23.09
C ASN A 256 8.77 24.00 -23.62
N ALA A 257 9.68 23.37 -22.87
CA ALA A 257 11.08 23.20 -23.30
C ALA A 257 11.19 22.29 -24.54
N ALA A 258 10.45 21.17 -24.59
CA ALA A 258 10.41 20.26 -25.74
C ALA A 258 9.80 20.93 -26.98
N SER A 259 8.73 21.71 -26.82
CA SER A 259 8.08 22.42 -27.94
C SER A 259 9.00 23.48 -28.56
N ALA A 260 9.89 24.09 -27.77
CA ALA A 260 10.86 25.07 -28.26
C ALA A 260 11.86 24.47 -29.28
N ILE A 261 12.09 23.15 -29.23
CA ILE A 261 12.96 22.43 -30.17
C ILE A 261 12.18 21.59 -31.20
N GLY A 262 10.84 21.69 -31.21
CA GLY A 262 9.97 20.92 -32.12
C GLY A 262 9.73 19.46 -31.72
N ALA A 263 10.11 19.06 -30.50
CA ALA A 263 9.86 17.70 -30.00
C ALA A 263 8.40 17.48 -29.59
N LYS A 264 7.91 16.26 -29.83
CA LYS A 264 6.55 15.81 -29.50
C LYS A 264 6.41 15.48 -28.00
N MET A 265 5.23 15.69 -27.40
CA MET A 265 4.93 15.39 -25.98
C MET A 265 3.62 14.61 -25.81
N THR A 266 3.60 13.54 -25.02
CA THR A 266 2.39 12.69 -24.88
C THR A 266 1.17 13.37 -24.29
N GLN A 267 1.35 14.37 -23.41
CA GLN A 267 0.25 15.20 -22.92
C GLN A 267 -0.23 16.19 -24.00
N GLY A 268 -0.92 15.65 -25.00
CA GLY A 268 -1.48 16.37 -26.15
C GLY A 268 -1.33 15.69 -27.51
N ILE A 269 -0.89 14.41 -27.58
CA ILE A 269 -0.66 13.73 -28.87
C ILE A 269 -1.71 12.66 -29.20
N GLU A 270 -2.32 12.84 -30.37
CA GLU A 270 -3.25 11.93 -31.05
C GLU A 270 -2.56 10.89 -31.95
N SER A 271 -1.24 10.65 -31.79
CA SER A 271 -0.54 9.62 -32.56
C SER A 271 -0.64 8.28 -31.83
N LYS A 272 -1.31 7.33 -32.49
CA LYS A 272 -1.53 5.98 -31.98
C LYS A 272 -0.22 5.32 -31.55
N GLU A 273 0.87 5.60 -32.24
CA GLU A 273 2.19 5.02 -31.99
C GLU A 273 2.75 5.39 -30.61
N LEU A 274 2.59 6.65 -30.16
CA LEU A 274 3.06 7.05 -28.83
C LEU A 274 2.15 6.53 -27.72
N GLN A 275 0.86 6.32 -28.03
CA GLN A 275 -0.07 5.65 -27.11
C GLN A 275 0.34 4.18 -26.93
N ASP A 276 0.68 3.48 -28.02
CA ASP A 276 1.15 2.10 -27.97
C ASP A 276 2.46 1.97 -27.16
N VAL A 277 3.42 2.89 -27.32
CA VAL A 277 4.64 2.93 -26.49
C VAL A 277 4.33 3.19 -25.01
N GLN A 278 3.46 4.16 -24.72
CA GLN A 278 3.04 4.47 -23.35
C GLN A 278 2.36 3.25 -22.69
N GLU A 279 1.49 2.56 -23.43
CA GLU A 279 0.85 1.32 -22.96
C GLU A 279 1.86 0.19 -22.72
N ALA A 280 2.88 0.06 -23.58
CA ALA A 280 3.97 -0.89 -23.38
C ALA A 280 4.77 -0.59 -22.12
N ILE A 281 5.05 0.70 -21.83
CA ILE A 281 5.73 1.13 -20.59
C ILE A 281 4.87 0.80 -19.36
N TRP A 282 3.58 1.13 -19.38
CA TRP A 282 2.67 0.78 -18.28
C TRP A 282 2.63 -0.73 -18.04
N ALA A 283 2.57 -1.53 -19.11
CA ALA A 283 2.53 -2.98 -19.03
C ALA A 283 3.73 -3.59 -18.27
N ILE A 284 4.88 -2.88 -18.22
CA ILE A 284 6.07 -3.32 -17.49
C ILE A 284 5.76 -3.52 -16.00
N ARG A 285 5.12 -2.53 -15.36
CA ARG A 285 4.73 -2.58 -13.94
C ARG A 285 3.38 -3.26 -13.74
N GLU A 286 2.48 -3.24 -14.72
CA GLU A 286 1.21 -3.99 -14.62
C GLU A 286 1.45 -5.51 -14.53
N THR A 287 2.55 -6.04 -15.07
CA THR A 287 2.90 -7.47 -15.10
C THR A 287 4.11 -7.80 -14.23
N LYS A 288 3.83 -8.45 -13.10
CA LYS A 288 4.82 -8.78 -12.07
C LYS A 288 5.59 -10.06 -12.41
N ASP A 289 6.88 -10.05 -12.12
CA ASP A 289 7.72 -11.24 -12.11
C ASP A 289 7.51 -12.10 -10.84
N GLU A 290 8.16 -13.26 -10.77
CA GLU A 290 8.02 -14.20 -9.65
C GLU A 290 8.52 -13.62 -8.31
N ARG A 291 9.56 -12.79 -8.33
CA ARG A 291 10.10 -12.15 -7.13
C ARG A 291 9.12 -11.10 -6.62
N GLU A 292 8.56 -10.29 -7.51
CA GLU A 292 7.55 -9.28 -7.18
C GLU A 292 6.29 -9.92 -6.59
N ILE A 293 5.78 -10.98 -7.23
CA ILE A 293 4.65 -11.76 -6.69
C ILE A 293 5.01 -12.33 -5.32
N GLY A 294 6.24 -12.82 -5.13
CA GLY A 294 6.75 -13.28 -3.84
C GLY A 294 6.72 -12.20 -2.76
N LEU A 295 7.20 -11.00 -3.06
CA LEU A 295 7.19 -9.86 -2.14
C LEU A 295 5.77 -9.41 -1.79
N LEU A 296 4.88 -9.32 -2.78
CA LEU A 296 3.46 -9.02 -2.57
C LEU A 296 2.78 -10.10 -1.71
N ARG A 297 3.08 -11.38 -1.95
CA ARG A 297 2.59 -12.50 -1.12
C ARG A 297 3.06 -12.38 0.32
N CYS A 298 4.33 -12.03 0.54
CA CYS A 298 4.87 -11.79 1.86
C CYS A 298 4.14 -10.64 2.57
N ALA A 299 4.03 -9.47 1.93
CA ALA A 299 3.29 -8.35 2.49
C ALA A 299 1.85 -8.77 2.86
N ASN A 300 1.14 -9.43 1.95
CA ASN A 300 -0.26 -9.81 2.14
C ASN A 300 -0.44 -10.81 3.30
N GLN A 301 0.37 -11.87 3.38
CA GLN A 301 0.22 -12.86 4.46
C GLN A 301 0.63 -12.31 5.83
N LEU A 302 1.62 -11.42 5.90
CA LEU A 302 2.00 -10.74 7.14
C LEU A 302 0.89 -9.79 7.62
N THR A 303 0.28 -9.01 6.71
CA THR A 303 -0.86 -8.15 7.02
C THR A 303 -2.05 -8.99 7.49
N LEU A 304 -2.37 -10.07 6.78
CA LEU A 304 -3.46 -10.98 7.16
C LEU A 304 -3.24 -11.59 8.55
N HIS A 305 -2.00 -12.00 8.85
CA HIS A 305 -1.64 -12.51 10.17
C HIS A 305 -1.82 -11.45 11.26
N SER A 306 -1.49 -10.19 10.96
CA SER A 306 -1.70 -9.06 11.87
C SER A 306 -3.18 -8.82 12.17
N ILE A 307 -4.05 -8.92 11.15
CA ILE A 307 -5.52 -8.83 11.34
C ILE A 307 -6.01 -9.97 12.24
N ARG A 308 -5.55 -11.20 12.02
CA ARG A 308 -5.88 -12.38 12.85
C ARG A 308 -5.50 -12.15 14.32
N LYS A 309 -4.28 -11.69 14.58
CA LYS A 309 -3.80 -11.37 15.93
C LYS A 309 -4.54 -10.19 16.56
N THR A 310 -4.93 -9.21 15.75
CA THR A 310 -5.76 -8.09 16.21
C THR A 310 -7.11 -8.61 16.70
N ARG A 311 -7.78 -9.46 15.91
CA ARG A 311 -9.08 -10.04 16.26
C ARG A 311 -9.06 -10.79 17.60
N GLU A 312 -7.99 -11.51 17.93
CA GLU A 312 -7.85 -12.20 19.23
C GLU A 312 -7.96 -11.25 20.44
N ARG A 313 -7.56 -9.99 20.26
CA ARG A 313 -7.56 -8.95 21.31
C ARG A 313 -8.82 -8.07 21.29
N MET A 314 -9.73 -8.29 20.35
CA MET A 314 -10.99 -7.54 20.25
C MET A 314 -12.06 -8.08 21.20
N TYR A 315 -12.97 -7.20 21.62
CA TYR A 315 -14.11 -7.53 22.44
C TYR A 315 -15.27 -6.55 22.18
N ILE A 316 -16.50 -6.96 22.44
CA ILE A 316 -17.67 -6.07 22.33
C ILE A 316 -17.47 -4.87 23.27
N GLY A 317 -17.53 -3.66 22.70
CA GLY A 317 -17.27 -2.40 23.38
C GLY A 317 -15.88 -1.82 23.17
N ILE A 318 -14.95 -2.53 22.51
CA ILE A 318 -13.69 -1.94 22.04
C ILE A 318 -13.97 -0.83 21.02
N THR A 319 -13.15 0.21 21.01
CA THR A 319 -13.27 1.32 20.05
C THR A 319 -12.47 1.08 18.78
N GLU A 320 -12.81 1.82 17.72
CA GLU A 320 -12.07 1.80 16.45
C GLU A 320 -10.61 2.21 16.65
N SER A 321 -10.34 3.21 17.49
CA SER A 321 -8.97 3.64 17.83
C SER A 321 -8.17 2.60 18.61
N GLU A 322 -8.74 1.98 19.64
CA GLU A 322 -8.08 0.90 20.38
C GLU A 322 -7.71 -0.27 19.44
N THR A 323 -8.61 -0.61 18.52
CA THR A 323 -8.38 -1.68 17.54
C THR A 323 -7.27 -1.31 16.56
N ARG A 324 -7.23 -0.05 16.10
CA ARG A 324 -6.17 0.46 15.23
C ARG A 324 -4.79 0.39 15.89
N ILE A 325 -4.70 0.73 17.18
CA ILE A 325 -3.45 0.65 17.94
C ILE A 325 -2.96 -0.80 18.00
N ILE A 326 -3.87 -1.75 18.29
CA ILE A 326 -3.51 -3.17 18.32
C ILE A 326 -3.02 -3.64 16.95
N LEU A 327 -3.71 -3.27 15.87
CA LEU A 327 -3.33 -3.66 14.51
C LEU A 327 -1.94 -3.13 14.14
N HIS A 328 -1.67 -1.85 14.42
CA HIS A 328 -0.37 -1.23 14.20
C HIS A 328 0.75 -1.98 14.94
N GLU A 329 0.53 -2.28 16.23
CA GLU A 329 1.47 -3.07 17.04
C GLU A 329 1.76 -4.45 16.41
N GLN A 330 0.75 -5.14 15.87
CA GLN A 330 0.95 -6.44 15.23
C GLN A 330 1.71 -6.34 13.90
N MET A 331 1.43 -5.33 13.07
CA MET A 331 2.13 -5.13 11.80
C MET A 331 3.60 -4.76 12.02
N GLU A 332 3.89 -3.86 12.95
CA GLU A 332 5.26 -3.48 13.33
C GLU A 332 6.04 -4.68 13.89
N ALA A 333 5.41 -5.52 14.70
CA ALA A 333 6.04 -6.72 15.26
C ALA A 333 6.49 -7.74 14.20
N LEU A 334 5.87 -7.73 13.01
CA LEU A 334 6.25 -8.55 11.86
C LEU A 334 7.24 -7.86 10.90
N GLY A 335 7.62 -6.61 11.17
CA GLY A 335 8.56 -5.84 10.36
C GLY A 335 7.96 -5.22 9.09
N LEU A 336 6.62 -5.12 8.99
CA LEU A 336 5.98 -4.37 7.91
C LEU A 336 6.28 -2.88 8.03
N VAL A 337 6.67 -2.24 6.92
CA VAL A 337 7.00 -0.81 6.90
C VAL A 337 5.77 0.02 6.55
N GLY A 338 5.49 1.05 7.35
CA GLY A 338 4.37 1.97 7.14
C GLY A 338 3.01 1.26 7.14
N GLY A 339 2.84 0.28 8.05
CA GLY A 339 1.59 -0.45 8.21
C GLY A 339 0.49 0.47 8.73
N GLU A 340 -0.64 0.53 8.04
CA GLU A 340 -1.80 1.33 8.41
C GLU A 340 -3.09 0.52 8.33
N GLY A 341 -4.17 1.02 8.94
CA GLY A 341 -5.46 0.35 8.89
C GLY A 341 -6.65 1.27 9.14
N LEU A 342 -7.62 1.18 8.23
CA LEU A 342 -8.96 1.70 8.36
C LEU A 342 -9.83 0.71 9.15
N ILE A 343 -10.30 1.16 10.31
CA ILE A 343 -11.15 0.37 11.21
C ILE A 343 -12.53 1.03 11.27
N LEU A 344 -13.56 0.30 10.83
CA LEU A 344 -14.93 0.79 10.81
C LEU A 344 -15.89 -0.24 11.42
N PHE A 345 -16.74 0.21 12.34
CA PHE A 345 -17.76 -0.64 12.97
C PHE A 345 -19.17 -0.26 12.55
N GLY A 346 -19.99 -1.26 12.27
CA GLY A 346 -21.43 -1.09 12.01
C GLY A 346 -21.72 -0.04 10.92
N GLU A 347 -22.43 1.02 11.29
CA GLU A 347 -22.85 2.05 10.34
C GLU A 347 -21.70 2.87 9.74
N ASN A 348 -20.55 2.94 10.42
CA ASN A 348 -19.36 3.59 9.86
C ASN A 348 -18.84 2.82 8.63
N ALA A 349 -18.96 1.49 8.63
CA ALA A 349 -18.56 0.64 7.51
C ALA A 349 -19.50 0.77 6.30
N ALA A 350 -20.71 1.31 6.49
CA ALA A 350 -21.65 1.59 5.40
C ALA A 350 -21.21 2.76 4.50
N LEU A 351 -20.11 3.43 4.85
CA LEU A 351 -19.45 4.43 4.02
C LEU A 351 -18.10 3.85 3.56
N PRO A 352 -17.87 3.60 2.26
CA PRO A 352 -16.70 2.86 1.76
C PRO A 352 -15.36 3.45 2.19
N HIS A 353 -15.30 4.79 2.32
CA HIS A 353 -14.15 5.56 2.81
C HIS A 353 -14.50 6.38 4.06
N GLY A 354 -15.38 5.87 4.92
CA GLY A 354 -15.72 6.55 6.18
C GLY A 354 -14.45 6.78 7.01
N SER A 355 -14.35 7.90 7.73
CA SER A 355 -13.17 8.22 8.55
C SER A 355 -13.18 7.56 9.94
N GLY A 356 -14.19 6.73 10.23
CA GLY A 356 -14.52 6.29 11.58
C GLY A 356 -15.07 7.44 12.44
N THR A 357 -15.70 7.09 13.55
CA THR A 357 -16.20 8.07 14.55
C THR A 357 -15.66 7.77 15.95
N ASP A 358 -14.66 6.89 16.02
CA ASP A 358 -14.17 6.25 17.24
C ASP A 358 -15.27 5.51 18.00
N ARG A 359 -16.21 4.95 17.23
CA ARG A 359 -17.37 4.25 17.77
C ARG A 359 -16.93 2.98 18.50
N ALA A 360 -17.61 2.65 19.59
CA ALA A 360 -17.47 1.35 20.26
C ALA A 360 -18.21 0.24 19.50
N LEU A 361 -17.60 -0.94 19.41
CA LEU A 361 -18.15 -2.11 18.73
C LEU A 361 -19.40 -2.64 19.45
N GLY A 362 -20.56 -2.60 18.79
CA GLY A 362 -21.82 -3.16 19.27
C GLY A 362 -21.94 -4.66 18.99
N LYS A 363 -22.93 -5.31 19.62
CA LYS A 363 -23.20 -6.75 19.42
C LYS A 363 -23.73 -7.07 18.03
N GLU A 364 -24.41 -6.14 17.38
CA GLU A 364 -25.04 -6.33 16.06
C GLU A 364 -24.17 -5.81 14.92
N ASP A 365 -22.97 -5.30 15.25
CA ASP A 365 -22.06 -4.67 14.31
C ASP A 365 -21.11 -5.71 13.71
N PHE A 366 -20.86 -5.58 12.40
CA PHE A 366 -19.64 -6.10 11.81
C PHE A 366 -18.45 -5.20 12.16
N VAL A 367 -17.28 -5.84 12.21
CA VAL A 367 -15.97 -5.22 12.17
C VAL A 367 -15.49 -5.22 10.72
N LEU A 368 -15.16 -4.06 10.17
CA LEU A 368 -14.41 -3.93 8.91
C LEU A 368 -13.00 -3.41 9.25
N ILE A 369 -11.99 -4.19 8.86
CA ILE A 369 -10.58 -3.80 8.90
C ILE A 369 -10.07 -3.85 7.49
N ASP A 370 -9.63 -2.71 6.98
CA ASP A 370 -8.92 -2.57 5.72
C ASP A 370 -7.50 -2.10 6.03
N ALA A 371 -6.50 -2.91 5.70
CA ALA A 371 -5.14 -2.73 6.18
C ALA A 371 -4.09 -3.16 5.18
N GLY A 372 -2.94 -2.50 5.27
CA GLY A 372 -1.83 -2.68 4.34
C GLY A 372 -0.51 -2.25 4.93
N GLY A 373 0.57 -2.90 4.50
CA GLY A 373 1.95 -2.60 4.89
C GLY A 373 2.92 -3.00 3.79
N ARG A 374 4.15 -2.48 3.85
CA ARG A 374 5.19 -2.73 2.83
C ARG A 374 6.15 -3.83 3.23
N TRP A 375 6.52 -4.67 2.25
CA TRP A 375 7.62 -5.61 2.34
C TRP A 375 8.51 -5.51 1.08
N GLY A 376 9.77 -5.09 1.26
CA GLY A 376 10.69 -4.88 0.14
C GLY A 376 10.18 -3.88 -0.91
N GLY A 377 9.46 -2.84 -0.47
CA GLY A 377 8.81 -1.83 -1.32
C GLY A 377 7.38 -2.19 -1.75
N TYR A 378 7.04 -3.48 -1.84
CA TYR A 378 5.72 -3.92 -2.33
C TYR A 378 4.66 -3.89 -1.24
N ILE A 379 3.44 -3.50 -1.62
CA ILE A 379 2.36 -3.17 -0.71
C ILE A 379 1.32 -4.30 -0.63
N ALA A 380 0.85 -4.59 0.58
CA ALA A 380 -0.39 -5.32 0.79
C ALA A 380 -1.57 -4.36 0.91
N ASP A 381 -2.73 -4.81 0.46
CA ASP A 381 -4.01 -4.15 0.67
C ASP A 381 -5.08 -5.24 0.89
N ILE A 382 -5.60 -5.33 2.11
CA ILE A 382 -6.47 -6.42 2.55
C ILE A 382 -7.59 -5.88 3.42
N THR A 383 -8.82 -6.06 2.95
CA THR A 383 -10.03 -5.85 3.73
C THR A 383 -10.63 -7.17 4.25
N ARG A 384 -10.99 -7.17 5.53
CA ARG A 384 -11.81 -8.19 6.17
C ARG A 384 -13.00 -7.56 6.85
N THR A 385 -14.18 -8.11 6.56
CA THR A 385 -15.39 -7.85 7.33
C THR A 385 -15.72 -9.11 8.14
N PHE A 386 -15.84 -9.03 9.45
CA PHE A 386 -16.12 -10.19 10.32
C PHE A 386 -16.93 -9.82 11.56
N ALA A 387 -17.39 -10.85 12.27
CA ALA A 387 -18.07 -10.74 13.56
C ALA A 387 -17.25 -11.41 14.67
N LEU A 388 -17.40 -10.95 15.91
CA LEU A 388 -16.82 -11.61 17.07
C LEU A 388 -17.72 -12.78 17.52
N PRO A 389 -17.17 -13.77 18.26
CA PRO A 389 -17.96 -14.91 18.73
C PRO A 389 -19.22 -14.52 19.53
N GLU A 390 -19.20 -13.41 20.27
CA GLU A 390 -20.33 -12.92 21.06
C GLU A 390 -21.30 -12.00 20.28
N SER A 391 -21.03 -11.75 19.00
CA SER A 391 -21.90 -10.93 18.14
C SER A 391 -23.23 -11.63 17.85
N LYS A 392 -24.27 -10.81 17.64
CA LYS A 392 -25.63 -11.18 17.26
C LYS A 392 -25.99 -10.46 15.97
N ILE A 393 -25.32 -10.84 14.88
CA ILE A 393 -25.48 -10.18 13.59
C ILE A 393 -26.88 -10.44 13.02
N PRO A 394 -27.62 -9.41 12.57
CA PRO A 394 -28.90 -9.59 11.88
C PRO A 394 -28.77 -10.48 10.64
N THR A 395 -29.76 -11.35 10.39
CA THR A 395 -29.75 -12.27 9.23
C THR A 395 -29.53 -11.54 7.91
N ALA A 396 -30.18 -10.39 7.71
CA ALA A 396 -30.02 -9.60 6.48
C ALA A 396 -28.58 -9.08 6.28
N HIS A 397 -27.83 -8.84 7.36
CA HIS A 397 -26.42 -8.45 7.28
C HIS A 397 -25.53 -9.65 6.92
N LEU A 398 -25.84 -10.85 7.43
CA LEU A 398 -25.14 -12.09 7.05
C LEU A 398 -25.36 -12.42 5.57
N GLU A 399 -26.56 -12.19 5.04
CA GLU A 399 -26.87 -12.37 3.61
C GLU A 399 -26.09 -11.40 2.71
N ILE A 400 -25.90 -10.15 3.17
CA ILE A 400 -25.03 -9.17 2.49
C ILE A 400 -23.59 -9.66 2.48
N TRP A 401 -23.06 -10.09 3.63
CA TRP A 401 -21.71 -10.59 3.74
C TRP A 401 -21.46 -11.80 2.81
N GLU A 402 -22.39 -12.75 2.79
CA GLU A 402 -22.31 -13.93 1.92
C GLU A 402 -22.40 -13.55 0.43
N THR A 403 -23.18 -12.52 0.10
CA THR A 403 -23.26 -11.99 -1.26
C THR A 403 -21.93 -11.38 -1.71
N VAL A 404 -21.29 -10.58 -0.85
CA VAL A 404 -19.96 -10.01 -1.11
C VAL A 404 -18.92 -11.12 -1.29
N ARG A 405 -18.93 -12.14 -0.43
CA ARG A 405 -18.05 -13.30 -0.52
C ARG A 405 -18.16 -14.04 -1.86
N GLN A 406 -19.39 -14.27 -2.33
CA GLN A 406 -19.62 -14.89 -3.64
C GLN A 406 -19.21 -13.96 -4.79
N ALA A 407 -19.44 -12.65 -4.66
CA ALA A 407 -19.06 -11.67 -5.66
C ALA A 407 -17.55 -11.57 -5.82
N GLN A 408 -16.78 -11.67 -4.73
CA GLN A 408 -15.31 -11.64 -4.77
C GLN A 408 -14.72 -12.87 -5.44
N TYR A 409 -15.38 -14.03 -5.27
CA TYR A 409 -14.93 -15.28 -5.87
C TYR A 409 -15.31 -15.42 -7.36
N ALA A 410 -16.37 -14.72 -7.81
CA ALA A 410 -16.87 -14.83 -9.18
C ALA A 410 -15.86 -14.44 -10.28
N PRO A 411 -15.04 -13.38 -10.16
CA PRO A 411 -13.96 -13.07 -11.09
C PRO A 411 -12.98 -14.23 -11.31
N TYR A 412 -12.64 -14.96 -10.24
CA TYR A 412 -11.75 -16.12 -10.33
C TYR A 412 -12.38 -17.28 -11.10
N GLU A 413 -13.64 -17.61 -10.81
CA GLU A 413 -14.37 -18.65 -11.56
C GLU A 413 -14.57 -18.27 -13.03
N PHE A 414 -14.85 -16.99 -13.32
CA PHE A 414 -14.90 -16.49 -14.69
C PHE A 414 -13.54 -16.67 -15.38
N LEU A 415 -12.45 -16.26 -14.74
CA LEU A 415 -11.11 -16.31 -15.32
C LEU A 415 -10.72 -17.74 -15.75
N LYS A 416 -11.03 -18.75 -14.92
CA LYS A 416 -10.78 -20.17 -15.23
C LYS A 416 -11.54 -20.72 -16.44
N SER A 417 -12.59 -20.03 -16.88
CA SER A 417 -13.33 -20.38 -18.09
C SER A 417 -12.76 -19.74 -19.37
N THR A 418 -11.67 -18.97 -19.25
CA THR A 418 -11.03 -18.23 -20.34
C THR A 418 -9.63 -18.78 -20.65
N ASN A 419 -9.10 -18.43 -21.82
CA ASN A 419 -7.78 -18.87 -22.26
C ASN A 419 -7.03 -17.74 -22.98
N THR A 420 -5.73 -17.91 -23.14
CA THR A 420 -4.85 -16.90 -23.76
C THR A 420 -5.08 -16.67 -25.24
N SER A 421 -5.79 -17.57 -25.94
CA SER A 421 -6.14 -17.41 -27.36
C SER A 421 -7.26 -16.38 -27.56
N GLN A 422 -8.10 -16.18 -26.54
CA GLN A 422 -9.14 -15.14 -26.49
C GLN A 422 -9.15 -14.52 -25.09
N PRO A 423 -8.12 -13.72 -24.76
CA PRO A 423 -7.98 -13.20 -23.41
C PRO A 423 -9.11 -12.21 -23.11
N PRO A 424 -9.72 -12.28 -21.92
CA PRO A 424 -10.80 -11.38 -21.56
C PRO A 424 -10.28 -9.95 -21.33
N LEU A 425 -11.20 -8.99 -21.36
CA LEU A 425 -10.94 -7.65 -20.85
C LEU A 425 -10.96 -7.65 -19.32
N LEU A 426 -10.20 -6.75 -18.70
CA LEU A 426 -10.24 -6.51 -17.25
C LEU A 426 -11.64 -6.14 -16.76
N ALA A 427 -12.41 -5.41 -17.57
CA ALA A 427 -13.82 -5.09 -17.30
C ALA A 427 -14.71 -6.34 -17.13
N SER A 428 -14.36 -7.47 -17.74
CA SER A 428 -15.15 -8.72 -17.62
C SER A 428 -15.14 -9.27 -16.19
N LEU A 429 -14.08 -9.00 -15.42
CA LEU A 429 -13.98 -9.41 -14.02
C LEU A 429 -14.97 -8.59 -13.16
N ASP A 430 -15.05 -7.26 -13.37
CA ASP A 430 -16.02 -6.39 -12.70
C ASP A 430 -17.46 -6.81 -13.03
N ILE A 431 -17.74 -7.15 -14.29
CA ILE A 431 -19.05 -7.68 -14.72
C ILE A 431 -19.41 -8.96 -13.96
N ALA A 432 -18.47 -9.89 -13.80
CA ALA A 432 -18.70 -11.15 -13.09
C ALA A 432 -19.08 -10.91 -11.61
N ALA A 433 -18.35 -10.04 -10.91
CA ALA A 433 -18.64 -9.70 -9.52
C ALA A 433 -19.99 -8.97 -9.37
N ARG A 434 -20.25 -7.96 -10.20
CA ARG A 434 -21.54 -7.23 -10.20
C ARG A 434 -22.71 -8.15 -10.52
N GLY A 435 -22.55 -9.10 -11.43
CA GLY A 435 -23.60 -10.07 -11.77
C GLY A 435 -24.10 -10.86 -10.56
N VAL A 436 -23.20 -11.23 -9.64
CA VAL A 436 -23.58 -11.91 -8.38
C VAL A 436 -24.40 -10.98 -7.49
N ILE A 437 -23.93 -9.75 -7.27
CA ILE A 437 -24.62 -8.77 -6.41
C ILE A 437 -26.00 -8.45 -6.98
N SER A 438 -26.09 -8.16 -8.28
CA SER A 438 -27.36 -7.85 -8.96
C SER A 438 -28.37 -8.97 -8.80
N LYS A 439 -27.95 -10.23 -8.99
CA LYS A 439 -28.82 -11.40 -8.86
C LYS A 439 -29.27 -11.65 -7.42
N ARG A 440 -28.34 -11.60 -6.45
CA ARG A 440 -28.66 -11.93 -5.05
C ARG A 440 -29.42 -10.84 -4.33
N MET A 441 -29.20 -9.59 -4.69
CA MET A 441 -29.84 -8.44 -4.07
C MET A 441 -31.00 -7.87 -4.90
N ALA A 442 -31.35 -8.48 -6.04
CA ALA A 442 -32.42 -8.00 -6.93
C ALA A 442 -32.28 -6.50 -7.25
N VAL A 443 -31.06 -6.07 -7.56
CA VAL A 443 -30.74 -4.66 -7.86
C VAL A 443 -31.16 -4.30 -9.29
N SER A 444 -31.14 -5.26 -10.22
CA SER A 444 -31.63 -5.11 -11.60
C SER A 444 -32.35 -6.39 -12.05
N ASP A 445 -33.49 -6.23 -12.73
CA ASP A 445 -34.30 -7.32 -13.32
C ASP A 445 -33.81 -7.79 -14.69
N THR A 446 -32.77 -7.18 -15.26
CA THR A 446 -32.33 -7.48 -16.64
C THR A 446 -30.81 -7.55 -16.80
N SER A 447 -30.40 -8.19 -17.91
CA SER A 447 -29.06 -8.44 -18.47
C SER A 447 -27.96 -7.41 -18.15
N PRO A 448 -26.66 -7.74 -18.33
CA PRO A 448 -25.56 -6.78 -18.14
C PRO A 448 -25.84 -5.46 -18.86
N SER A 449 -26.06 -4.39 -18.08
CA SER A 449 -26.26 -3.04 -18.59
C SER A 449 -24.90 -2.47 -19.01
N PRO A 450 -24.81 -1.69 -20.10
CA PRO A 450 -23.58 -0.98 -20.48
C PRO A 450 -23.17 0.09 -19.45
N SER A 451 -24.10 0.49 -18.56
CA SER A 451 -23.81 1.30 -17.39
C SER A 451 -23.97 0.46 -16.13
N PRO A 452 -22.89 0.18 -15.39
CA PRO A 452 -22.98 -0.57 -14.14
C PRO A 452 -23.84 0.15 -13.10
N ASP A 453 -24.59 -0.62 -12.32
CA ASP A 453 -25.30 -0.11 -11.15
C ASP A 453 -24.32 0.11 -9.99
N PHE A 454 -24.36 1.32 -9.40
CA PHE A 454 -23.53 1.75 -8.27
C PHE A 454 -24.37 2.09 -7.02
N SER A 455 -25.61 1.63 -6.92
CA SER A 455 -26.51 1.91 -5.79
C SER A 455 -26.04 1.29 -4.47
N VAL A 456 -25.52 0.07 -4.53
CA VAL A 456 -25.01 -0.68 -3.35
C VAL A 456 -23.55 -1.09 -3.47
N PHE A 457 -23.09 -1.43 -4.69
CA PHE A 457 -21.69 -1.66 -5.00
C PHE A 457 -21.13 -0.44 -5.71
N THR A 458 -20.69 0.52 -4.90
CA THR A 458 -20.55 1.95 -5.25
C THR A 458 -19.23 2.34 -5.93
N HIS A 459 -18.30 1.40 -6.09
CA HIS A 459 -16.96 1.65 -6.66
C HIS A 459 -16.55 0.52 -7.61
N ARG A 460 -15.37 0.62 -8.21
CA ARG A 460 -14.73 -0.41 -9.05
C ARG A 460 -14.54 -1.74 -8.32
N LEU A 461 -14.34 -2.84 -9.04
CA LEU A 461 -13.99 -4.14 -8.44
C LEU A 461 -12.60 -4.17 -7.82
N GLY A 462 -11.67 -3.40 -8.36
CA GLY A 462 -10.33 -3.32 -7.79
C GLY A 462 -9.35 -2.54 -8.64
N HIS A 463 -8.11 -2.54 -8.21
CA HIS A 463 -6.99 -1.84 -8.82
C HIS A 463 -5.73 -2.69 -8.82
N GLY A 464 -4.80 -2.34 -9.69
CA GLY A 464 -3.47 -2.88 -9.68
C GLY A 464 -2.77 -2.48 -8.39
N ILE A 465 -1.84 -3.34 -7.99
CA ILE A 465 -1.06 -3.14 -6.76
C ILE A 465 0.37 -3.61 -6.99
N GLY A 466 1.32 -2.91 -6.38
CA GLY A 466 2.75 -3.14 -6.57
C GLY A 466 3.56 -2.32 -5.58
N LEU A 467 4.40 -1.43 -6.11
CA LEU A 467 5.11 -0.41 -5.32
C LEU A 467 4.17 0.73 -4.90
N GLN A 468 2.98 0.79 -5.50
CA GLN A 468 1.87 1.66 -5.10
C GLN A 468 0.68 0.85 -4.63
N VAL A 469 -0.09 1.44 -3.71
CA VAL A 469 -1.38 0.89 -3.26
C VAL A 469 -2.30 0.79 -4.48
N HIS A 470 -2.46 1.90 -5.21
CA HIS A 470 -3.25 1.97 -6.43
C HIS A 470 -2.32 2.22 -7.63
N GLU A 471 -2.21 1.25 -8.51
CA GLU A 471 -1.59 1.39 -9.83
C GLU A 471 -2.46 0.68 -10.89
N ALA A 472 -2.08 0.79 -12.16
CA ALA A 472 -2.74 0.01 -13.22
C ALA A 472 -2.45 -1.51 -13.04
N PRO A 473 -3.32 -2.41 -13.52
CA PRO A 473 -4.58 -2.16 -14.24
C PRO A 473 -5.78 -1.87 -13.32
N TYR A 474 -6.84 -1.24 -13.83
CA TYR A 474 -8.07 -1.00 -13.06
C TYR A 474 -9.21 -1.93 -13.50
N LEU A 475 -9.90 -2.53 -12.53
CA LEU A 475 -10.98 -3.49 -12.77
C LEU A 475 -12.32 -2.76 -12.69
N VAL A 476 -12.73 -2.16 -13.81
CA VAL A 476 -13.95 -1.38 -13.90
C VAL A 476 -14.53 -1.43 -15.31
N GLN A 477 -15.85 -1.42 -15.44
CA GLN A 477 -16.49 -1.22 -16.75
C GLN A 477 -16.20 0.17 -17.31
N GLY A 478 -16.03 0.26 -18.63
CA GLY A 478 -15.68 1.49 -19.33
C GLY A 478 -14.23 1.52 -19.82
N PRO A 479 -13.74 2.70 -20.29
CA PRO A 479 -12.45 2.81 -20.98
C PRO A 479 -11.24 2.29 -20.18
N LEU A 480 -11.20 2.54 -18.86
CA LEU A 480 -10.06 2.14 -18.02
C LEU A 480 -9.90 0.61 -17.88
N GLY A 481 -11.01 -0.14 -17.92
CA GLY A 481 -10.97 -1.61 -17.91
C GLY A 481 -11.07 -2.24 -19.29
N HIS A 482 -11.11 -1.44 -20.36
CA HIS A 482 -11.03 -1.93 -21.74
C HIS A 482 -9.57 -2.27 -22.13
N LYS A 483 -8.90 -2.99 -21.24
CA LYS A 483 -7.53 -3.48 -21.40
C LYS A 483 -7.56 -5.00 -21.34
N ILE A 484 -6.73 -5.64 -22.16
CA ILE A 484 -6.61 -7.10 -22.19
C ILE A 484 -5.92 -7.57 -20.90
N LEU A 485 -6.49 -8.58 -20.25
CA LEU A 485 -5.88 -9.24 -19.09
C LEU A 485 -4.68 -10.09 -19.52
N ARG A 486 -3.57 -9.98 -18.79
CA ARG A 486 -2.29 -10.64 -19.08
C ARG A 486 -1.81 -11.48 -17.90
N LYS A 487 -1.03 -12.53 -18.20
CA LYS A 487 -0.25 -13.26 -17.20
C LYS A 487 0.61 -12.27 -16.39
N GLY A 488 0.66 -12.45 -15.09
CA GLY A 488 1.42 -11.60 -14.18
C GLY A 488 0.70 -10.31 -13.79
N ASN A 489 -0.50 -10.01 -14.32
CA ASN A 489 -1.30 -8.94 -13.74
C ASN A 489 -1.60 -9.24 -12.27
N VAL A 490 -1.41 -8.23 -11.41
CA VAL A 490 -1.72 -8.31 -9.98
C VAL A 490 -2.61 -7.14 -9.61
N PHE A 491 -3.72 -7.44 -8.94
CA PHE A 491 -4.75 -6.47 -8.55
C PHE A 491 -5.54 -6.91 -7.31
N SER A 492 -6.21 -5.98 -6.65
CA SER A 492 -7.22 -6.27 -5.63
C SER A 492 -8.50 -6.82 -6.27
N LEU A 493 -9.16 -7.74 -5.56
CA LEU A 493 -10.54 -8.14 -5.80
C LEU A 493 -11.33 -7.80 -4.55
N GLU A 494 -12.00 -6.64 -4.58
CA GLU A 494 -12.53 -5.95 -3.39
C GLU A 494 -14.01 -5.55 -3.51
N PRO A 495 -14.94 -6.40 -3.97
CA PRO A 495 -16.33 -6.00 -4.05
C PRO A 495 -16.86 -5.63 -2.66
N GLY A 496 -17.66 -4.58 -2.61
CA GLY A 496 -18.28 -4.09 -1.39
C GLY A 496 -19.75 -3.81 -1.57
N VAL A 497 -20.55 -4.06 -0.54
CA VAL A 497 -21.96 -3.68 -0.47
C VAL A 497 -22.14 -2.72 0.68
N TYR A 498 -22.67 -1.54 0.37
CA TYR A 498 -22.84 -0.43 1.31
C TYR A 498 -24.29 0.03 1.34
N ILE A 499 -24.91 -0.01 2.51
CA ILE A 499 -26.29 0.44 2.74
C ILE A 499 -26.27 1.50 3.86
N PRO A 500 -25.98 2.77 3.50
CA PRO A 500 -25.96 3.87 4.46
C PRO A 500 -27.29 4.04 5.17
N ARG A 501 -27.23 4.50 6.42
CA ARG A 501 -28.44 4.71 7.22
C ARG A 501 -29.35 5.75 6.58
N GLY A 502 -30.64 5.42 6.44
CA GLY A 502 -31.64 6.31 5.86
C GLY A 502 -31.58 6.47 4.32
N SER A 503 -30.71 5.73 3.65
CA SER A 503 -30.67 5.65 2.18
C SER A 503 -31.96 5.03 1.61
N GLU A 504 -32.21 5.23 0.32
CA GLU A 504 -33.33 4.59 -0.37
C GLU A 504 -33.23 3.06 -0.28
N GLU A 505 -32.03 2.51 -0.44
CA GLU A 505 -31.77 1.07 -0.32
C GLU A 505 -32.05 0.55 1.09
N ALA A 506 -31.76 1.34 2.13
CA ALA A 506 -32.12 0.97 3.50
C ALA A 506 -33.64 0.83 3.68
N ARG A 507 -34.43 1.74 3.07
CA ARG A 507 -35.90 1.70 3.13
C ARG A 507 -36.48 0.51 2.36
N LYS A 508 -35.90 0.18 1.20
CA LYS A 508 -36.34 -0.95 0.38
C LYS A 508 -36.05 -2.31 1.03
N ARG A 509 -34.91 -2.43 1.71
CA ARG A 509 -34.34 -3.72 2.14
C ARG A 509 -34.54 -4.02 3.62
N GLY A 510 -34.86 -3.02 4.45
CA GLY A 510 -34.95 -3.17 5.90
C GLY A 510 -33.60 -3.30 6.62
N SER A 511 -32.49 -3.45 5.89
CA SER A 511 -31.12 -3.34 6.41
C SER A 511 -30.71 -1.88 6.54
N ASN A 512 -30.10 -1.48 7.65
CA ASN A 512 -29.86 -0.06 7.93
C ASN A 512 -28.48 0.17 8.54
N GLY A 513 -27.61 0.88 7.82
CA GLY A 513 -26.26 1.20 8.31
C GLY A 513 -25.36 -0.04 8.35
N VAL A 514 -25.27 -0.75 7.23
CA VAL A 514 -24.38 -1.91 7.08
C VAL A 514 -23.47 -1.72 5.87
N GLY A 515 -22.20 -2.04 6.05
CA GLY A 515 -21.27 -2.20 4.94
C GLY A 515 -20.46 -3.47 5.13
N ALA A 516 -20.20 -4.16 4.03
CA ALA A 516 -19.29 -5.30 4.00
C ALA A 516 -18.42 -5.19 2.76
N ARG A 517 -17.11 -5.29 2.94
CA ARG A 517 -16.11 -5.44 1.89
C ARG A 517 -15.19 -6.59 2.24
N LEU A 518 -14.85 -7.39 1.24
CA LEU A 518 -13.80 -8.40 1.35
C LEU A 518 -12.84 -8.14 0.21
N GLU A 519 -11.56 -8.10 0.54
CA GLU A 519 -10.51 -7.75 -0.40
C GLU A 519 -9.30 -8.63 -0.22
N ASP A 520 -8.80 -9.10 -1.36
CA ASP A 520 -7.61 -9.90 -1.45
C ASP A 520 -6.90 -9.58 -2.76
N CYS A 521 -5.57 -9.45 -2.68
CA CYS A 521 -4.74 -9.32 -3.87
C CYS A 521 -4.65 -10.66 -4.61
N PHE A 522 -4.77 -10.59 -5.93
CA PHE A 522 -4.82 -11.74 -6.83
C PHE A 522 -3.79 -11.57 -7.95
N ALA A 523 -2.97 -12.59 -8.17
CA ALA A 523 -2.00 -12.64 -9.28
C ALA A 523 -2.47 -13.61 -10.37
N VAL A 524 -2.59 -13.10 -11.59
CA VAL A 524 -3.00 -13.89 -12.77
C VAL A 524 -1.87 -14.83 -13.19
N THR A 525 -2.18 -16.12 -13.30
CA THR A 525 -1.29 -17.14 -13.85
C THR A 525 -1.90 -17.77 -15.09
N VAL A 526 -1.11 -18.59 -15.78
CA VAL A 526 -1.54 -19.35 -16.95
C VAL A 526 -0.99 -20.75 -16.80
N THR A 527 -1.84 -21.75 -17.04
CA THR A 527 -1.49 -23.17 -17.03
C THR A 527 -0.67 -23.54 -18.27
N GLU A 528 -0.09 -24.75 -18.30
CA GLU A 528 0.69 -25.22 -19.46
C GLU A 528 -0.13 -25.27 -20.76
N ASP A 529 -1.45 -25.51 -20.67
CA ASP A 529 -2.37 -25.55 -21.81
C ASP A 529 -2.95 -24.17 -22.19
N GLY A 530 -2.48 -23.08 -21.57
CA GLY A 530 -2.87 -21.72 -21.92
C GLY A 530 -4.21 -21.27 -21.31
N GLN A 531 -4.75 -22.00 -20.32
CA GLN A 531 -5.91 -21.54 -19.55
C GLN A 531 -5.46 -20.52 -18.52
N PHE A 532 -6.27 -19.47 -18.31
CA PHE A 532 -6.00 -18.54 -17.23
C PHE A 532 -6.37 -19.16 -15.88
N ASP A 533 -5.56 -18.86 -14.87
CA ASP A 533 -5.78 -19.21 -13.48
C ASP A 533 -5.25 -18.06 -12.60
N GLY A 534 -5.09 -18.28 -11.30
CA GLY A 534 -4.29 -17.37 -10.50
C GLY A 534 -4.18 -17.74 -9.04
N ILE A 535 -3.47 -16.89 -8.32
CA ILE A 535 -3.03 -17.12 -6.96
C ILE A 535 -3.54 -15.98 -6.09
N TRP A 536 -4.29 -16.34 -5.04
CA TRP A 536 -4.65 -15.43 -3.96
C TRP A 536 -3.43 -15.21 -3.06
N LEU A 537 -2.96 -13.98 -2.97
CA LEU A 537 -1.69 -13.66 -2.31
C LEU A 537 -1.79 -13.78 -0.78
N SER A 538 -2.98 -13.55 -0.23
CA SER A 538 -3.31 -13.74 1.18
C SER A 538 -3.50 -15.21 1.58
N GLY A 539 -3.56 -16.14 0.62
CA GLY A 539 -3.83 -17.57 0.83
C GLY A 539 -5.21 -18.01 0.34
N PRO A 540 -5.61 -19.27 0.55
CA PRO A 540 -6.83 -19.83 -0.01
C PRO A 540 -8.08 -19.11 0.50
N VAL A 541 -8.72 -18.34 -0.38
CA VAL A 541 -9.91 -17.60 0.01
C VAL A 541 -11.14 -18.48 0.23
N THR A 542 -11.19 -19.69 -0.33
CA THR A 542 -12.31 -20.63 -0.11
C THR A 542 -12.55 -20.98 1.36
N LYS A 543 -11.58 -20.70 2.24
CA LYS A 543 -11.69 -20.76 3.69
C LYS A 543 -11.71 -19.35 4.30
N TRP A 544 -12.66 -18.52 3.84
CA TRP A 544 -12.93 -17.16 4.35
C TRP A 544 -13.00 -17.06 5.89
N GLY A 545 -13.23 -18.19 6.58
CA GLY A 545 -13.29 -18.35 8.04
C GLY A 545 -12.00 -18.74 8.77
N GLU A 546 -10.81 -18.51 8.21
CA GLU A 546 -9.57 -18.49 9.03
C GLU A 546 -9.24 -17.09 9.58
N ILE A 547 -10.19 -16.15 9.52
CA ILE A 547 -10.18 -14.93 10.36
C ILE A 547 -11.42 -14.90 11.23
#